data_AF-A0A9R1KHG8-F1
#
_entry.id   AF-A0A9R1KHG8-F1
#
_cell.length_a   1.000
_cell.length_b   1.000
_cell.length_c   1.000
_cell.angle_alpha   90.00
_cell.angle_beta   90.00
_cell.angle_gamma   90.00
#
_symmetry.space_group_name_H-M   'P 1'
#
loop_
_entity.id
_entity.type
_entity.pdbx_description
1 polymer ?
#
loop_
_entity_poly.entity_id
_entity_poly.type
_entity_poly.pdbx_seq_one_letter_code
_entity_poly.pdbx_strand_id
1 'polypeptide(L)'
;MATKSTPSMGPSFFNFLKEGLLLPARNRRLFLAVYAVVIASTALLLLGGDLAVQPLADEIHLDAKALNSTDPGSPEFAKLVQEIQDDTRELLLVGAGFLLLAVVVSSAVRIVLLFAAVSTYSDEEQPAATSLGALLGKAKAQLKGPLLTLAFVYVLEIVCTVLLAFVGALLGVLMVMLKQYFAVLLLASILIVGAATVFLVYFSFLCSFSIVVAVAEPGCHGAAALGRAWRLAKGKRRQVVLYVAVTGALAAVLSPVHTLARTCAGDDSVALGLLLGFVYAVLMALVQLFAVCAMTAFYYERKENSDNQLGATGYAKLSSTEEATA
;
A
#
# COMPACT_ATOMS: atom_id res chain seq x y z
N MET A 1 -30.88 -35.76 29.53
CA MET A 1 -30.73 -34.29 29.57
C MET A 1 -29.56 -33.94 28.67
N ALA A 2 -29.84 -33.60 27.41
CA ALA A 2 -28.81 -33.40 26.40
C ALA A 2 -28.22 -31.99 26.53
N THR A 3 -26.93 -31.90 26.88
CA THR A 3 -26.16 -30.66 26.84
C THR A 3 -25.96 -30.27 25.39
N LYS A 4 -26.75 -29.28 24.96
CA LYS A 4 -26.67 -28.64 23.66
C LYS A 4 -25.34 -27.89 23.59
N SER A 5 -24.36 -28.46 22.90
CA SER A 5 -23.11 -27.79 22.56
C SER A 5 -23.42 -26.50 21.81
N THR A 6 -22.93 -25.40 22.34
CA THR A 6 -23.01 -24.08 21.70
C THR A 6 -22.17 -24.13 20.42
N PRO A 7 -22.69 -23.74 19.25
CA PRO A 7 -21.91 -23.73 18.03
C PRO A 7 -20.80 -22.69 18.19
N SER A 8 -19.55 -23.07 17.92
CA SER A 8 -18.42 -22.16 17.87
C SER A 8 -18.75 -21.02 16.90
N MET A 9 -18.95 -19.82 17.43
CA MET A 9 -19.14 -18.61 16.63
C MET A 9 -17.90 -18.46 15.75
N GLY A 10 -18.06 -18.64 14.44
CA GLY A 10 -16.99 -18.32 13.49
C GLY A 10 -16.51 -16.88 13.69
N PRO A 11 -15.25 -16.56 13.35
CA PRO A 11 -14.70 -15.24 13.58
C PRO A 11 -15.60 -14.15 12.98
N SER A 12 -15.90 -13.13 13.78
CA SER A 12 -16.70 -11.98 13.38
C SER A 12 -16.11 -11.32 12.12
N PHE A 13 -16.96 -10.76 11.26
CA PHE A 13 -16.55 -10.08 10.02
C PHE A 13 -15.44 -9.02 10.23
N PHE A 14 -15.40 -8.40 11.42
CA PHE A 14 -14.48 -7.34 11.81
C PHE A 14 -13.26 -7.83 12.63
N ASN A 15 -13.15 -9.13 12.87
CA ASN A 15 -12.17 -9.66 13.81
C ASN A 15 -10.73 -9.31 13.43
N PHE A 16 -10.36 -9.44 12.15
CA PHE A 16 -9.03 -9.05 11.66
C PHE A 16 -8.68 -7.57 11.89
N LEU A 17 -9.64 -6.65 11.88
CA LEU A 17 -9.40 -5.23 12.19
C LEU A 17 -9.15 -5.02 13.68
N LYS A 18 -9.96 -5.67 14.52
CA LYS A 18 -9.77 -5.66 15.97
C LYS A 18 -8.39 -6.23 16.32
N GLU A 19 -8.03 -7.35 15.71
CA GLU A 19 -6.76 -8.00 15.95
C GLU A 19 -5.58 -7.17 15.43
N GLY A 20 -5.75 -6.49 14.28
CA GLY A 20 -4.78 -5.53 13.77
C GLY A 20 -4.49 -4.37 14.73
N LEU A 21 -5.48 -3.95 15.52
CA LEU A 21 -5.32 -2.91 16.55
C LEU A 21 -4.64 -3.45 17.82
N LEU A 22 -4.88 -4.72 18.16
CA LEU A 22 -4.35 -5.35 19.37
C LEU A 22 -2.93 -5.92 19.17
N LEU A 23 -2.56 -6.28 17.95
CA LEU A 23 -1.27 -6.90 17.64
C LEU A 23 -0.06 -6.08 18.14
N PRO A 24 -0.01 -4.74 17.97
CA PRO A 24 1.10 -3.94 18.51
C PRO A 24 1.17 -3.96 20.04
N ALA A 25 0.04 -4.14 20.73
CA ALA A 25 -0.01 -4.18 22.18
C ALA A 25 0.56 -5.49 22.75
N ARG A 26 0.62 -6.57 21.95
CA ARG A 26 1.20 -7.86 22.34
C ARG A 26 2.72 -7.81 22.49
N ASN A 27 3.41 -6.99 21.69
CA ASN A 27 4.85 -6.77 21.80
C ASN A 27 5.21 -5.27 21.71
N ARG A 28 4.83 -4.50 22.73
CA ARG A 28 4.96 -3.03 22.75
C ARG A 28 6.37 -2.55 22.48
N ARG A 29 7.39 -3.23 23.02
CA ARG A 29 8.79 -2.82 22.87
C ARG A 29 9.26 -2.91 21.43
N LEU A 30 8.97 -4.02 20.76
CA LEU A 30 9.30 -4.21 19.34
C LEU A 30 8.54 -3.20 18.48
N PHE A 31 7.22 -3.10 18.67
CA PHE A 31 6.37 -2.24 17.87
C PHE A 31 6.66 -0.75 18.08
N LEU A 32 7.08 -0.32 19.27
CA LEU A 32 7.55 1.06 19.50
C LEU A 32 8.80 1.36 18.67
N ALA A 33 9.75 0.42 18.63
CA ALA A 33 10.98 0.58 17.87
C ALA A 33 10.71 0.57 16.35
N VAL A 34 9.87 -0.35 15.87
CA VAL A 34 9.45 -0.40 14.45
C VAL A 34 8.69 0.88 14.08
N TYR A 35 7.77 1.33 14.94
CA TYR A 35 7.02 2.56 14.72
C TYR A 35 7.93 3.78 14.62
N ALA A 36 8.95 3.91 15.48
CA ALA A 36 9.94 4.97 15.38
C ALA A 36 10.70 4.95 14.04
N VAL A 37 11.06 3.76 13.53
CA VAL A 37 11.69 3.61 12.20
C VAL A 37 10.74 4.04 11.08
N VAL A 38 9.46 3.67 11.16
CA VAL A 38 8.43 4.09 10.18
C VAL A 38 8.25 5.60 10.21
N ILE A 39 8.16 6.22 11.40
CA ILE A 39 8.05 7.68 11.56
C ILE A 39 9.26 8.37 10.95
N ALA A 40 10.47 7.97 11.35
CA ALA A 40 11.70 8.60 10.89
C ALA A 40 11.81 8.51 9.35
N SER A 41 11.55 7.33 8.79
CA SER A 41 11.59 7.13 7.34
C SER A 41 10.52 7.94 6.61
N THR A 42 9.28 7.95 7.12
CA THR A 42 8.17 8.73 6.54
C THR A 42 8.47 10.22 6.58
N ALA A 43 8.94 10.74 7.71
CA ALA A 43 9.28 12.14 7.88
C ALA A 43 10.44 12.57 6.99
N LEU A 44 11.50 11.74 6.89
CA LEU A 44 12.64 11.99 6.00
C LEU A 44 12.23 12.00 4.52
N LEU A 45 11.36 11.08 4.10
CA LEU A 45 10.86 11.07 2.74
C LEU A 45 9.98 12.29 2.45
N LEU A 46 9.06 12.65 3.35
CA LEU A 46 8.24 13.86 3.16
C LEU A 46 9.11 15.11 3.06
N LEU A 47 10.05 15.29 3.99
CA LEU A 47 10.96 16.43 3.98
C LEU A 47 11.85 16.44 2.74
N GLY A 48 12.38 15.28 2.33
CA GLY A 48 13.18 15.15 1.11
C GLY A 48 12.39 15.52 -0.15
N GLY A 49 11.11 15.14 -0.23
CA GLY A 49 10.24 15.52 -1.34
C GLY A 49 9.97 17.02 -1.38
N ASP A 50 9.66 17.61 -0.23
CA ASP A 50 9.40 19.05 -0.11
C ASP A 50 10.67 19.90 -0.36
N LEU A 51 11.87 19.37 -0.13
CA LEU A 51 13.13 20.08 -0.37
C LEU A 51 13.73 19.85 -1.77
N ALA A 52 13.54 18.67 -2.37
CA ALA A 52 14.21 18.30 -3.62
C ALA A 52 13.30 18.42 -4.84
N VAL A 53 12.01 18.10 -4.71
CA VAL A 53 11.08 17.99 -5.85
C VAL A 53 10.16 19.21 -5.93
N GLN A 54 9.68 19.68 -4.78
CA GLN A 54 8.70 20.76 -4.71
C GLN A 54 9.22 22.10 -5.25
N PRO A 55 10.45 22.56 -4.95
CA PRO A 55 10.92 23.87 -5.43
C PRO A 55 10.96 23.94 -6.96
N LEU A 56 11.38 22.84 -7.59
CA LEU A 56 11.51 22.74 -9.03
C LEU A 56 10.14 22.61 -9.73
N ALA A 57 9.17 21.99 -9.05
CA ALA A 57 7.78 21.97 -9.51
C ALA A 57 7.12 23.38 -9.41
N ASP A 58 7.44 24.13 -8.35
CA ASP A 58 6.93 25.48 -8.14
C ASP A 58 7.54 26.48 -9.14
N GLU A 59 8.82 26.32 -9.49
CA GLU A 59 9.52 27.10 -10.52
C GLU A 59 8.89 26.91 -11.91
N ILE A 60 8.73 25.65 -12.36
CA ILE A 60 8.04 25.32 -13.61
C ILE A 60 6.62 25.91 -13.64
N HIS A 61 5.91 25.87 -12.50
CA HIS A 61 4.56 26.42 -12.41
C HIS A 61 4.55 27.94 -12.57
N LEU A 62 5.52 28.63 -11.96
CA LEU A 62 5.67 30.08 -12.06
C LEU A 62 6.02 30.49 -13.50
N ASP A 63 6.95 29.79 -14.12
CA ASP A 63 7.38 30.06 -15.50
C ASP A 63 6.27 29.76 -16.50
N ALA A 64 5.52 28.67 -16.32
CA ALA A 64 4.35 28.37 -17.14
C ALA A 64 3.27 29.46 -17.02
N LYS A 65 3.11 30.06 -15.83
CA LYS A 65 2.20 31.18 -15.62
C LYS A 65 2.69 32.44 -16.31
N ALA A 66 3.98 32.74 -16.24
CA ALA A 66 4.60 33.85 -16.95
C ALA A 66 4.48 33.67 -18.47
N LEU A 67 4.66 32.44 -18.99
CA LEU A 67 4.57 32.10 -20.41
C LEU A 67 3.19 32.43 -21.00
N ASN A 68 2.12 32.15 -20.24
CA ASN A 68 0.76 32.46 -20.65
C ASN A 68 0.49 33.97 -20.81
N SER A 69 1.30 34.82 -20.20
CA SER A 69 1.18 36.28 -20.29
C SER A 69 2.17 36.94 -21.27
N THR A 70 3.08 36.18 -21.86
CA THR A 70 4.15 36.70 -22.72
C THR A 70 3.79 36.62 -24.21
N ASP A 71 4.19 37.62 -25.00
CA ASP A 71 3.94 37.66 -26.45
C ASP A 71 4.72 36.55 -27.18
N PRO A 72 4.07 35.67 -27.97
CA PRO A 72 4.73 34.57 -28.67
C PRO A 72 5.82 34.97 -29.66
N GLY A 73 5.80 36.22 -30.16
CA GLY A 73 6.80 36.75 -31.08
C GLY A 73 8.07 37.29 -30.39
N SER A 74 8.06 37.37 -29.06
CA SER A 74 9.14 37.97 -28.28
C SER A 74 10.31 36.98 -28.04
N PRO A 75 11.55 37.47 -27.90
CA PRO A 75 12.67 36.63 -27.47
C PRO A 75 12.50 36.11 -26.04
N GLU A 76 11.73 36.82 -25.21
CA GLU A 76 11.39 36.40 -23.84
C GLU A 76 10.54 35.12 -23.83
N PHE A 77 9.63 34.96 -24.79
CA PHE A 77 8.85 33.73 -24.93
C PHE A 77 9.74 32.51 -25.22
N ALA A 78 10.67 32.63 -26.17
CA ALA A 78 11.60 31.55 -26.51
C ALA A 78 12.51 31.18 -25.33
N LYS A 79 12.97 32.18 -24.58
CA LYS A 79 13.76 31.98 -23.37
C LYS A 79 12.99 31.20 -22.31
N LEU A 80 11.76 31.60 -22.04
CA LEU A 80 10.93 31.00 -21.00
C LEU A 80 10.52 29.56 -21.34
N VAL A 81 10.28 29.26 -22.62
CA VAL A 81 10.09 27.87 -23.10
C VAL A 81 11.33 27.02 -22.83
N GLN A 82 12.52 27.57 -23.05
CA GLN A 82 13.77 26.86 -22.81
C GLN A 82 14.01 26.64 -21.31
N GLU A 83 13.79 27.65 -20.46
CA GLU A 83 13.86 27.54 -19.00
C GLU A 83 12.92 26.44 -18.48
N ILE A 84 11.64 26.47 -18.87
CA ILE A 84 10.67 25.42 -18.53
C ILE A 84 11.15 24.03 -18.97
N GLN A 85 11.74 23.91 -20.16
CA GLN A 85 12.22 22.63 -20.68
C GLN A 85 13.42 22.10 -19.87
N ASP A 86 14.37 22.97 -19.53
CA ASP A 86 15.54 22.62 -18.75
C ASP A 86 15.13 22.24 -17.31
N ASP A 87 14.27 23.01 -16.67
CA ASP A 87 13.74 22.73 -15.33
C ASP A 87 12.90 21.45 -15.30
N THR A 88 12.10 21.21 -16.34
CA THR A 88 11.36 19.95 -16.48
C THR A 88 12.30 18.76 -16.58
N ARG A 89 13.41 18.89 -17.31
CA ARG A 89 14.41 17.83 -17.43
C ARG A 89 15.11 17.59 -16.09
N GLU A 90 15.45 18.65 -15.37
CA GLU A 90 16.02 18.55 -14.04
C GLU A 90 15.03 17.87 -13.07
N LEU A 91 13.75 18.25 -13.12
CA LEU A 91 12.68 17.65 -12.31
C LEU A 91 12.50 16.18 -12.61
N LEU A 92 12.62 15.77 -13.87
CA LEU A 92 12.59 14.36 -14.24
C LEU A 92 13.76 13.60 -13.63
N LEU A 93 14.98 14.16 -13.65
CA LEU A 93 16.17 13.50 -13.11
C LEU A 93 16.16 13.44 -11.58
N VAL A 94 15.94 14.57 -10.92
CA VAL A 94 15.86 14.68 -9.46
C VAL A 94 14.67 13.89 -8.93
N GLY A 95 13.50 14.06 -9.57
CA GLY A 95 12.29 13.33 -9.24
C GLY A 95 12.46 11.82 -9.40
N ALA A 96 13.07 11.34 -10.49
CA ALA A 96 13.33 9.91 -10.67
C ALA A 96 14.29 9.36 -9.60
N GLY A 97 15.38 10.08 -9.29
CA GLY A 97 16.31 9.70 -8.24
C GLY A 97 15.65 9.62 -6.86
N PHE A 98 14.85 10.64 -6.53
CA PHE A 98 14.10 10.69 -5.28
C PHE A 98 13.03 9.58 -5.19
N LEU A 99 12.29 9.32 -6.27
CA LEU A 99 11.31 8.23 -6.33
C LEU A 99 11.96 6.86 -6.11
N LEU A 100 13.12 6.61 -6.73
CA LEU A 100 13.87 5.37 -6.50
C LEU A 100 14.27 5.22 -5.03
N LEU A 101 14.79 6.28 -4.41
CA LEU A 101 15.12 6.30 -2.99
C LEU A 101 13.87 6.03 -2.12
N ALA A 102 12.77 6.71 -2.41
CA ALA A 102 11.50 6.55 -1.68
C ALA A 102 10.95 5.12 -1.78
N VAL A 103 11.02 4.50 -2.96
CA VAL A 103 10.63 3.10 -3.17
C VAL A 103 11.50 2.16 -2.35
N VAL A 104 12.83 2.34 -2.38
CA VAL A 104 13.77 1.47 -1.63
C VAL A 104 13.54 1.59 -0.12
N VAL A 105 13.47 2.82 0.40
CA VAL A 105 13.27 3.07 1.84
C VAL A 105 11.91 2.54 2.28
N SER A 106 10.84 2.85 1.57
CA SER A 106 9.48 2.39 1.90
C SER A 106 9.37 0.86 1.86
N SER A 107 10.04 0.22 0.89
CA SER A 107 10.13 -1.23 0.78
C SER A 107 10.80 -1.86 2.00
N ALA A 108 11.96 -1.32 2.40
CA ALA A 108 12.71 -1.82 3.55
C ALA A 108 11.89 -1.71 4.84
N VAL A 109 11.28 -0.54 5.08
CA VAL A 109 10.40 -0.30 6.24
C VAL A 109 9.22 -1.27 6.26
N ARG A 110 8.57 -1.45 5.10
CA ARG A 110 7.44 -2.37 4.96
C ARG A 110 7.81 -3.81 5.25
N ILE A 111 8.96 -4.28 4.79
CA ILE A 111 9.46 -5.63 5.07
C ILE A 111 9.71 -5.80 6.58
N VAL A 112 10.39 -4.85 7.22
CA VAL A 112 10.63 -4.88 8.68
C VAL A 112 9.32 -4.95 9.45
N LEU A 113 8.34 -4.13 9.06
CA LEU A 113 7.02 -4.11 9.69
C LEU A 113 6.26 -5.43 9.50
N LEU A 114 6.32 -6.03 8.32
CA LEU A 114 5.72 -7.34 8.06
C LEU A 114 6.36 -8.46 8.88
N PHE A 115 7.70 -8.49 8.97
CA PHE A 115 8.38 -9.44 9.84
C PHE A 115 7.99 -9.26 11.30
N ALA A 116 7.81 -8.01 11.76
CA ALA A 116 7.36 -7.72 13.13
C ALA A 116 5.93 -8.20 13.39
N ALA A 117 5.02 -7.96 12.45
CA ALA A 117 3.64 -8.42 12.53
C ALA A 117 3.55 -9.96 12.50
N VAL A 118 4.21 -10.61 11.54
CA VAL A 118 4.18 -12.07 11.37
C VAL A 118 4.83 -12.78 12.56
N SER A 119 5.98 -12.30 13.05
CA SER A 119 6.62 -12.89 14.24
C SER A 119 5.75 -12.74 15.49
N THR A 120 5.19 -11.56 15.73
CA THR A 120 4.34 -11.33 16.91
C THR A 120 3.04 -12.12 16.86
N TYR A 121 2.49 -12.36 15.67
CA TYR A 121 1.28 -13.19 15.51
C TYR A 121 1.62 -14.68 15.68
N SER A 122 2.71 -15.16 15.08
CA SER A 122 3.11 -16.58 15.16
C SER A 122 3.63 -17.03 16.52
N ASP A 123 4.31 -16.16 17.27
CA ASP A 123 4.93 -16.51 18.57
C ASP A 123 3.92 -16.44 19.75
N GLU A 124 2.60 -16.56 19.49
CA GLU A 124 1.56 -16.53 20.54
C GLU A 124 1.73 -17.65 21.60
N GLU A 125 2.53 -18.68 21.30
CA GLU A 125 2.82 -19.79 22.22
C GLU A 125 4.03 -19.55 23.15
N GLN A 126 4.90 -18.56 22.91
CA GLN A 126 6.03 -18.22 23.79
C GLN A 126 6.50 -16.77 23.57
N PRO A 127 6.37 -15.87 24.56
CA PRO A 127 6.73 -14.47 24.40
C PRO A 127 8.25 -14.30 24.52
N ALA A 128 9.00 -14.73 23.50
CA ALA A 128 10.36 -14.27 23.35
C ALA A 128 10.28 -12.77 23.04
N ALA A 129 10.81 -11.94 23.92
CA ALA A 129 10.97 -10.51 23.71
C ALA A 129 11.96 -10.27 22.56
N THR A 130 11.51 -10.47 21.32
CA THR A 130 12.32 -10.33 20.12
C THR A 130 12.72 -8.87 19.99
N SER A 131 14.01 -8.59 20.17
CA SER A 131 14.57 -7.26 19.97
C SER A 131 14.56 -6.92 18.48
N LEU A 132 14.56 -5.61 18.15
CA LEU A 132 14.66 -5.15 16.77
C LEU A 132 15.89 -5.76 16.05
N GLY A 133 17.02 -5.92 16.75
CA GLY A 133 18.21 -6.56 16.20
C GLY A 133 18.01 -8.04 15.83
N ALA A 134 17.34 -8.81 16.70
CA ALA A 134 17.01 -10.21 16.40
C ALA A 134 16.05 -10.30 15.21
N LEU A 135 15.07 -9.39 15.14
CA LEU A 135 14.15 -9.29 14.01
C LEU A 135 14.87 -8.96 12.71
N LEU A 136 15.79 -8.01 12.71
CA LEU A 136 16.61 -7.66 11.54
C LEU A 136 17.50 -8.83 11.09
N GLY A 137 18.04 -9.60 12.03
CA GLY A 137 18.78 -10.82 11.73
C GLY A 137 17.91 -11.86 11.02
N LYS A 138 16.71 -12.11 11.53
CA LYS A 138 15.72 -13.02 10.91
C LYS A 138 15.26 -12.51 9.54
N ALA A 139 14.94 -11.22 9.44
CA ALA A 139 14.55 -10.57 8.21
C ALA A 139 15.64 -10.70 7.15
N LYS A 140 16.91 -10.47 7.50
CA LYS A 140 18.06 -10.65 6.59
C LYS A 140 18.20 -12.11 6.13
N ALA A 141 18.04 -13.08 7.02
CA ALA A 141 18.14 -14.50 6.69
C ALA A 141 17.03 -14.97 5.74
N GLN A 142 15.81 -14.43 5.89
CA GLN A 142 14.63 -14.82 5.09
C GLN A 142 14.23 -13.77 4.04
N LEU A 143 15.08 -12.79 3.75
CA LEU A 143 14.75 -11.65 2.90
C LEU A 143 14.43 -12.02 1.44
N LYS A 144 15.07 -13.09 0.95
CA LYS A 144 15.00 -13.49 -0.48
C LYS A 144 13.55 -13.65 -0.95
N GLY A 145 12.70 -14.22 -0.10
CA GLY A 145 11.31 -14.48 -0.42
C GLY A 145 10.46 -13.21 -0.59
N PRO A 146 10.33 -12.40 0.47
CA PRO A 146 9.64 -11.12 0.42
C PRO A 146 10.18 -10.18 -0.64
N LEU A 147 11.51 -10.13 -0.84
CA LEU A 147 12.14 -9.28 -1.85
C LEU A 147 11.78 -9.71 -3.27
N LEU A 148 11.76 -11.02 -3.56
CA LEU A 148 11.36 -11.54 -4.87
C LEU A 148 9.87 -11.28 -5.14
N THR A 149 9.01 -11.45 -4.13
CA THR A 149 7.58 -11.12 -4.23
C THR A 149 7.37 -9.64 -4.46
N LEU A 150 8.11 -8.79 -3.76
CA LEU A 150 8.05 -7.35 -3.92
C LEU A 150 8.49 -6.91 -5.31
N ALA A 151 9.59 -7.45 -5.84
CA ALA A 151 10.04 -7.17 -7.20
C ALA A 151 9.01 -7.59 -8.24
N PHE A 152 8.41 -8.78 -8.07
CA PHE A 152 7.33 -9.27 -8.93
C PHE A 152 6.09 -8.35 -8.88
N VAL A 153 5.71 -7.91 -7.68
CA VAL A 153 4.61 -6.95 -7.47
C VAL A 153 4.90 -5.61 -8.16
N TYR A 154 6.11 -5.07 -8.03
CA TYR A 154 6.46 -3.80 -8.68
C TYR A 154 6.40 -3.88 -10.21
N VAL A 155 6.92 -4.96 -10.80
CA VAL A 155 6.80 -5.17 -12.26
C VAL A 155 5.33 -5.16 -12.68
N LEU A 156 4.49 -5.82 -11.89
CA LEU A 156 3.07 -5.96 -12.19
C LEU A 156 2.31 -4.65 -12.01
N GLU A 157 2.62 -3.87 -10.97
CA GLU A 157 2.09 -2.53 -10.75
C GLU A 157 2.50 -1.58 -11.89
N ILE A 158 3.77 -1.61 -12.33
CA ILE A 158 4.26 -0.82 -13.47
C ILE A 158 3.52 -1.19 -14.76
N VAL A 159 3.33 -2.48 -15.04
CA VAL A 159 2.57 -2.92 -16.23
C VAL A 159 1.14 -2.42 -16.17
N CYS A 160 0.49 -2.51 -15.00
CA CYS A 160 -0.87 -2.03 -14.81
C CYS A 160 -1.00 -0.51 -14.98
N THR A 161 -0.06 0.28 -14.45
CA THR A 161 -0.09 1.74 -14.58
C THR A 161 0.20 2.20 -16.00
N VAL A 162 1.16 1.58 -16.69
CA VAL A 162 1.45 1.85 -18.11
C VAL A 162 0.24 1.52 -18.99
N LEU A 163 -0.41 0.37 -18.75
CA LEU A 163 -1.61 -0.01 -19.48
C LEU A 163 -2.77 0.97 -19.24
N LEU A 164 -2.98 1.39 -17.98
CA LEU A 164 -4.01 2.37 -17.66
C LEU A 164 -3.74 3.72 -18.34
N ALA A 165 -2.49 4.19 -18.32
CA ALA A 165 -2.07 5.42 -18.99
C ALA A 165 -2.29 5.34 -20.50
N PHE A 166 -1.92 4.21 -21.12
CA PHE A 166 -2.14 3.97 -22.54
C PHE A 166 -3.63 4.01 -22.92
N VAL A 167 -4.48 3.30 -22.16
CA VAL A 167 -5.95 3.31 -22.39
C VAL A 167 -6.53 4.71 -22.17
N GLY A 168 -6.07 5.43 -21.15
CA GLY A 168 -6.47 6.81 -20.88
C GLY A 168 -6.10 7.76 -22.02
N ALA A 169 -4.88 7.65 -22.55
CA ALA A 169 -4.42 8.44 -23.68
C ALA A 169 -5.23 8.14 -24.96
N LEU A 170 -5.49 6.86 -25.24
CA LEU A 170 -6.31 6.45 -26.39
C LEU A 170 -7.74 7.00 -26.29
N LEU A 171 -8.37 6.92 -25.11
CA LEU A 171 -9.68 7.52 -24.85
C LEU A 171 -9.65 9.04 -25.04
N GLY A 172 -8.60 9.71 -24.56
CA GLY A 172 -8.40 11.15 -24.74
C GLY A 172 -8.31 11.55 -26.22
N VAL A 173 -7.53 10.83 -27.03
CA VAL A 173 -7.45 11.06 -28.48
C VAL A 173 -8.80 10.84 -29.16
N LEU A 174 -9.50 9.77 -28.79
CA LEU A 174 -10.82 9.44 -29.36
C LEU A 174 -11.86 10.53 -29.05
N MET A 175 -11.82 11.09 -27.85
CA MET A 175 -12.66 12.21 -27.43
C MET A 175 -12.45 13.47 -28.26
N VAL A 176 -11.19 13.80 -28.58
CA VAL A 176 -10.85 14.97 -29.41
C VAL A 176 -11.29 14.78 -30.85
N MET A 177 -11.16 13.57 -31.40
CA MET A 177 -11.53 13.24 -32.78
C MET A 177 -13.04 13.16 -32.99
N LEU A 178 -13.80 12.62 -32.03
CA LEU A 178 -15.24 12.37 -32.14
C LEU A 178 -16.07 13.35 -31.31
N LYS A 179 -15.93 14.65 -31.59
CA LYS A 179 -16.64 15.73 -30.88
C LYS A 179 -18.16 15.54 -30.80
N GLN A 180 -18.76 14.89 -31.80
CA GLN A 180 -20.20 14.63 -31.86
C GLN A 180 -20.69 13.56 -30.86
N TYR A 181 -19.79 12.71 -30.35
CA TYR A 181 -20.09 11.65 -29.38
C TYR A 181 -19.48 11.91 -28.00
N PHE A 182 -19.06 13.15 -27.73
CA PHE A 182 -18.32 13.50 -26.51
C PHE A 182 -19.04 13.04 -25.23
N ALA A 183 -20.34 13.26 -25.10
CA ALA A 183 -21.09 12.84 -23.91
C ALA A 183 -21.11 11.31 -23.70
N VAL A 184 -21.26 10.54 -24.78
CA VAL A 184 -21.27 9.07 -24.72
C VAL A 184 -19.87 8.53 -24.40
N LEU A 185 -18.84 9.09 -25.04
CA LEU A 185 -17.45 8.74 -24.77
C LEU A 185 -17.03 9.12 -23.34
N LEU A 186 -17.56 10.24 -22.81
CA LEU A 186 -17.35 10.65 -21.43
C LEU A 186 -17.95 9.66 -20.45
N LEU A 187 -19.21 9.27 -20.64
CA LEU A 187 -19.84 8.26 -19.80
C LEU A 187 -19.10 6.92 -19.87
N ALA A 188 -18.71 6.48 -21.08
CA ALA A 188 -17.92 5.28 -21.27
C ALA A 188 -16.56 5.36 -20.56
N SER A 189 -15.88 6.51 -20.66
CA SER A 189 -14.59 6.73 -19.99
C SER A 189 -14.72 6.67 -18.47
N ILE A 190 -15.76 7.28 -17.89
CA ILE A 190 -16.04 7.23 -16.45
C ILE A 190 -16.27 5.77 -16.01
N LEU A 191 -17.02 5.00 -16.78
CA LEU A 191 -17.28 3.59 -16.47
C LEU A 191 -16.01 2.73 -16.56
N ILE A 192 -15.23 2.89 -17.63
CA ILE A 192 -13.97 2.14 -17.84
C ILE A 192 -12.95 2.49 -16.76
N VAL A 193 -12.73 3.78 -16.52
CA VAL A 193 -11.79 4.26 -15.50
C VAL A 193 -12.26 3.87 -14.10
N GLY A 194 -13.57 3.96 -13.82
CA GLY A 194 -14.14 3.51 -12.55
C GLY A 194 -13.93 2.01 -12.32
N ALA A 195 -14.21 1.18 -13.32
CA ALA A 195 -13.98 -0.26 -13.26
C ALA A 195 -12.50 -0.60 -13.10
N ALA A 196 -11.62 0.08 -13.84
CA ALA A 196 -10.17 -0.08 -13.74
C ALA A 196 -9.66 0.33 -12.35
N THR A 197 -10.18 1.41 -11.78
CA THR A 197 -9.83 1.87 -10.43
C THR A 197 -10.22 0.84 -9.38
N VAL A 198 -11.45 0.31 -9.43
CA VAL A 198 -11.90 -0.75 -8.51
C VAL A 198 -11.03 -2.00 -8.64
N PHE A 199 -10.69 -2.38 -9.86
CA PHE A 199 -9.80 -3.51 -10.13
C PHE A 199 -8.41 -3.26 -9.52
N LEU A 200 -7.81 -2.09 -9.75
CA LEU A 200 -6.48 -1.73 -9.25
C LEU A 200 -6.42 -1.70 -7.72
N VAL A 201 -7.46 -1.17 -7.07
CA VAL A 201 -7.53 -1.15 -5.60
C VAL A 201 -7.57 -2.56 -5.03
N TYR A 202 -8.40 -3.44 -5.58
CA TYR A 202 -8.45 -4.85 -5.17
C TYR A 202 -7.14 -5.58 -5.47
N PHE A 203 -6.53 -5.27 -6.61
CA PHE A 203 -5.27 -5.86 -7.03
C PHE A 203 -4.09 -5.41 -6.17
N SER A 204 -4.02 -4.13 -5.80
CA SER A 204 -3.02 -3.58 -4.90
C SER A 204 -3.13 -4.21 -3.50
N PHE A 205 -4.36 -4.47 -3.03
CA PHE A 205 -4.57 -5.27 -1.82
C PHE A 205 -3.97 -6.68 -1.96
N LEU A 206 -4.24 -7.37 -3.08
CA LEU A 206 -3.69 -8.71 -3.31
C LEU A 206 -2.17 -8.72 -3.41
N CYS A 207 -1.59 -7.74 -4.08
CA CYS A 207 -0.16 -7.53 -4.17
C CYS A 207 0.44 -7.34 -2.78
N SER A 208 -0.15 -6.46 -1.99
CA SER A 208 0.22 -6.23 -0.59
C SER A 208 0.12 -7.50 0.26
N PHE A 209 -0.97 -8.25 0.09
CA PHE A 209 -1.25 -9.48 0.81
C PHE A 209 -0.30 -10.61 0.41
N SER A 210 0.15 -10.65 -0.84
CA SER A 210 1.15 -11.62 -1.31
C SER A 210 2.50 -11.47 -0.61
N ILE A 211 2.88 -10.24 -0.22
CA ILE A 211 4.12 -10.00 0.54
C ILE A 211 3.97 -10.56 1.95
N VAL A 212 2.79 -10.42 2.59
CA VAL A 212 2.50 -11.05 3.89
C VAL A 212 2.64 -12.56 3.78
N VAL A 213 2.06 -13.18 2.75
CA VAL A 213 2.19 -14.62 2.50
C VAL A 213 3.66 -15.01 2.33
N ALA A 214 4.45 -14.25 1.58
CA ALA A 214 5.86 -14.54 1.37
C ALA A 214 6.73 -14.40 2.63
N VAL A 215 6.33 -13.56 3.58
CA VAL A 215 6.97 -13.45 4.89
C VAL A 215 6.53 -14.59 5.81
N ALA A 216 5.26 -15.00 5.75
CA ALA A 216 4.68 -16.00 6.65
C ALA A 216 4.87 -17.45 6.19
N GLU A 217 5.09 -17.71 4.90
CA GLU A 217 5.29 -19.04 4.31
C GLU A 217 6.68 -19.12 3.62
N PRO A 218 7.74 -19.51 4.35
CA PRO A 218 9.06 -19.69 3.78
C PRO A 218 9.01 -20.69 2.61
N GLY A 219 9.34 -20.25 1.40
CA GLY A 219 9.27 -21.05 0.18
C GLY A 219 8.17 -20.62 -0.81
N CYS A 220 7.18 -19.82 -0.38
CA CYS A 220 6.14 -19.29 -1.25
C CYS A 220 6.47 -17.85 -1.66
N HIS A 221 6.99 -17.64 -2.87
CA HIS A 221 7.49 -16.32 -3.31
C HIS A 221 7.05 -15.95 -4.73
N GLY A 222 7.11 -14.67 -5.09
CA GLY A 222 6.75 -14.18 -6.41
C GLY A 222 5.31 -14.51 -6.80
N ALA A 223 5.12 -15.05 -8.01
CA ALA A 223 3.82 -15.46 -8.51
C ALA A 223 3.13 -16.53 -7.65
N ALA A 224 3.90 -17.42 -6.98
CA ALA A 224 3.34 -18.43 -6.10
C ALA A 224 2.67 -17.80 -4.87
N ALA A 225 3.32 -16.79 -4.29
CA ALA A 225 2.77 -16.01 -3.17
C ALA A 225 1.52 -15.25 -3.57
N LEU A 226 1.51 -14.63 -4.77
CA LEU A 226 0.33 -13.94 -5.28
C LEU A 226 -0.83 -14.91 -5.54
N GLY A 227 -0.55 -16.09 -6.12
CA GLY A 227 -1.56 -17.13 -6.32
C GLY A 227 -2.13 -17.65 -5.00
N ARG A 228 -1.28 -17.80 -3.97
CA ARG A 228 -1.70 -18.18 -2.62
C ARG A 228 -2.55 -17.09 -1.96
N ALA A 229 -2.14 -15.83 -2.05
CA ALA A 229 -2.90 -14.67 -1.59
C ALA A 229 -4.29 -14.59 -2.27
N TRP A 230 -4.35 -14.79 -3.58
CA TRP A 230 -5.60 -14.85 -4.33
C TRP A 230 -6.53 -15.95 -3.83
N ARG A 231 -6.01 -17.17 -3.62
CA ARG A 231 -6.80 -18.31 -3.11
C ARG A 231 -7.36 -18.02 -1.73
N LEU A 232 -6.57 -17.45 -0.82
CA LEU A 232 -7.00 -17.09 0.53
C LEU A 232 -8.02 -15.94 0.54
N ALA A 233 -7.91 -14.97 -0.37
CA ALA A 233 -8.85 -13.86 -0.49
C ALA A 233 -10.14 -14.23 -1.23
N LYS A 234 -10.15 -15.34 -1.98
CA LYS A 234 -11.27 -15.76 -2.82
C LYS A 234 -12.56 -15.94 -1.99
N GLY A 235 -13.65 -15.39 -2.50
CA GLY A 235 -14.97 -15.51 -1.90
C GLY A 235 -15.28 -14.49 -0.80
N LYS A 236 -14.34 -13.64 -0.38
CA LYS A 236 -14.54 -12.71 0.74
C LYS A 236 -14.21 -11.26 0.41
N ARG A 237 -14.69 -10.85 -0.76
CA ARG A 237 -14.60 -9.47 -1.27
C ARG A 237 -15.06 -8.43 -0.26
N ARG A 238 -16.09 -8.71 0.54
CA ARG A 238 -16.60 -7.77 1.56
C ARG A 238 -15.54 -7.40 2.62
N GLN A 239 -14.74 -8.35 3.10
CA GLN A 239 -13.69 -8.04 4.10
C GLN A 239 -12.53 -7.26 3.46
N VAL A 240 -12.20 -7.56 2.19
CA VAL A 240 -11.22 -6.78 1.43
C VAL A 240 -11.69 -5.34 1.20
N VAL A 241 -12.96 -5.18 0.78
CA VAL A 241 -13.59 -3.85 0.63
C VAL A 241 -13.61 -3.11 1.95
N LEU A 242 -13.94 -3.79 3.06
CA LEU A 242 -13.90 -3.19 4.38
C LEU A 242 -12.49 -2.72 4.76
N TYR A 243 -11.47 -3.56 4.56
CA TYR A 243 -10.08 -3.19 4.83
C TYR A 243 -9.69 -1.93 4.06
N VAL A 244 -9.90 -1.94 2.73
CA VAL A 244 -9.60 -0.83 1.83
C VAL A 244 -10.36 0.43 2.25
N ALA A 245 -11.66 0.31 2.55
CA ALA A 245 -12.50 1.43 2.95
C ALA A 245 -12.01 2.05 4.26
N VAL A 246 -11.66 1.23 5.26
CA VAL A 246 -11.16 1.72 6.56
C VAL A 246 -9.80 2.38 6.40
N THR A 247 -8.83 1.75 5.72
CA THR A 247 -7.50 2.34 5.51
C THR A 247 -7.57 3.60 4.64
N GLY A 248 -8.42 3.59 3.62
CA GLY A 248 -8.66 4.75 2.75
C GLY A 248 -9.33 5.90 3.48
N ALA A 249 -10.34 5.62 4.30
CA ALA A 249 -11.00 6.63 5.12
C ALA A 249 -10.02 7.25 6.14
N LEU A 250 -9.19 6.44 6.79
CA LEU A 250 -8.14 6.94 7.69
C LEU A 250 -7.18 7.87 6.95
N ALA A 251 -6.67 7.48 5.78
CA ALA A 251 -5.80 8.33 4.98
C ALA A 251 -6.49 9.64 4.54
N ALA A 252 -7.77 9.56 4.12
CA ALA A 252 -8.56 10.73 3.71
C ALA A 252 -8.78 11.72 4.85
N VAL A 253 -9.09 11.23 6.06
CA VAL A 253 -9.25 12.05 7.27
C VAL A 253 -7.95 12.77 7.64
N LEU A 254 -6.79 12.19 7.33
CA LEU A 254 -5.48 12.81 7.59
C LEU A 254 -5.02 13.78 6.49
N SER A 255 -5.64 13.75 5.31
CA SER A 255 -5.27 14.61 4.18
C SER A 255 -5.28 16.11 4.51
N PRO A 256 -6.26 16.66 5.26
CA PRO A 256 -6.26 18.09 5.62
C PRO A 256 -5.04 18.50 6.44
N VAL A 257 -4.49 17.61 7.28
CA VAL A 257 -3.28 17.89 8.08
C VAL A 257 -2.08 18.12 7.16
N HIS A 258 -1.95 17.32 6.10
CA HIS A 258 -0.90 17.51 5.11
C HIS A 258 -1.08 18.79 4.30
N THR A 259 -2.32 19.12 3.92
CA THR A 259 -2.62 20.39 3.24
C THR A 259 -2.26 21.59 4.11
N LEU A 260 -2.65 21.56 5.39
CA LEU A 260 -2.31 22.61 6.35
C LEU A 260 -0.80 22.72 6.58
N ALA A 261 -0.08 21.60 6.63
CA ALA A 261 1.37 21.60 6.75
C ALA A 261 2.03 22.39 5.61
N ARG A 262 1.55 22.19 4.37
CA ARG A 262 2.07 22.88 3.19
C ARG A 262 1.70 24.36 3.15
N THR A 263 0.46 24.72 3.47
CA THR A 263 0.04 26.14 3.46
C THR A 263 0.78 26.93 4.54
N CYS A 264 0.95 26.38 5.75
CA CYS A 264 1.64 27.06 6.83
C CYS A 264 3.15 27.21 6.59
N ALA A 265 3.76 26.30 5.84
CA ALA A 265 5.17 26.40 5.45
C ALA A 265 5.43 27.55 4.45
N GLY A 266 4.43 27.90 3.62
CA GLY A 266 4.55 28.92 2.58
C GLY A 266 4.28 30.36 3.03
N ASP A 267 3.33 30.57 3.95
CA ASP A 267 2.83 31.92 4.25
C ASP A 267 3.50 32.59 5.48
N ASP A 268 3.52 31.93 6.65
CA ASP A 268 3.77 32.64 7.93
C ASP A 268 4.77 31.98 8.90
N SER A 269 4.93 30.64 8.90
CA SER A 269 5.86 29.99 9.84
C SER A 269 6.34 28.61 9.40
N VAL A 270 7.55 28.57 8.85
CA VAL A 270 8.25 27.33 8.46
C VAL A 270 8.29 26.31 9.61
N ALA A 271 8.52 26.76 10.84
CA ALA A 271 8.54 25.90 12.02
C ALA A 271 7.20 25.19 12.27
N LEU A 272 6.07 25.89 12.08
CA LEU A 272 4.74 25.31 12.23
C LEU A 272 4.46 24.32 11.08
N GLY A 273 4.81 24.68 9.85
CA GLY A 273 4.71 23.78 8.70
C GLY A 273 5.47 22.48 8.90
N LEU A 274 6.72 22.55 9.38
CA LEU A 274 7.54 21.37 9.73
C LEU A 274 6.93 20.55 10.87
N LEU A 275 6.40 21.19 11.91
CA LEU A 275 5.73 20.50 13.01
C LEU A 275 4.48 19.74 12.51
N LEU A 276 3.63 20.39 11.72
CA LEU A 276 2.46 19.75 11.11
C LEU A 276 2.85 18.63 10.15
N GLY A 277 3.91 18.81 9.37
CA GLY A 277 4.48 17.76 8.52
C GLY A 277 4.95 16.55 9.31
N PHE A 278 5.62 16.77 10.44
CA PHE A 278 6.02 15.70 11.37
C PHE A 278 4.80 15.01 12.00
N VAL A 279 3.79 15.77 12.45
CA VAL A 279 2.54 15.22 12.98
C VAL A 279 1.85 14.36 11.92
N TYR A 280 1.76 14.82 10.67
CA TYR A 280 1.23 14.03 9.57
C TYR A 280 2.04 12.74 9.35
N ALA A 281 3.37 12.79 9.39
CA ALA A 281 4.23 11.62 9.28
C ALA A 281 3.95 10.59 10.40
N VAL A 282 3.77 11.05 11.64
CA VAL A 282 3.41 10.21 12.78
C VAL A 282 2.06 9.53 12.55
N LEU A 283 1.05 10.28 12.15
CA LEU A 283 -0.30 9.75 11.91
C LEU A 283 -0.31 8.75 10.74
N MET A 284 0.39 9.04 9.65
CA MET A 284 0.51 8.13 8.51
C MET A 284 1.28 6.85 8.86
N ALA A 285 2.34 6.96 9.67
CA ALA A 285 3.06 5.79 10.18
C ALA A 285 2.13 4.88 11.00
N LEU A 286 1.18 5.46 11.76
CA LEU A 286 0.23 4.70 12.56
C LEU A 286 -0.77 3.97 11.67
N VAL A 287 -1.26 4.63 10.61
CA VAL A 287 -2.13 4.01 9.61
C VAL A 287 -1.41 2.86 8.92
N GLN A 288 -0.14 3.02 8.53
CA GLN A 288 0.66 1.95 7.93
C GLN A 288 0.85 0.77 8.88
N LEU A 289 1.16 1.04 10.16
CA LEU A 289 1.29 0.03 11.21
C LEU A 289 0.00 -0.79 11.32
N PHE A 290 -1.13 -0.11 11.50
CA PHE A 290 -2.46 -0.74 11.58
C PHE A 290 -2.79 -1.55 10.32
N ALA A 291 -2.56 -0.98 9.14
CA ALA A 291 -2.86 -1.61 7.87
C ALA A 291 -2.08 -2.93 7.69
N VAL A 292 -0.79 -2.96 8.07
CA VAL A 292 0.01 -4.20 8.02
C VAL A 292 -0.46 -5.20 9.07
N CYS A 293 -0.65 -4.78 10.32
CA CYS A 293 -1.11 -5.68 11.38
C CYS A 293 -2.47 -6.31 11.08
N ALA A 294 -3.43 -5.53 10.59
CA ALA A 294 -4.75 -6.03 10.18
C ALA A 294 -4.67 -7.00 9.00
N MET A 295 -3.78 -6.73 8.04
CA MET A 295 -3.56 -7.62 6.90
C MET A 295 -2.89 -8.94 7.32
N THR A 296 -1.96 -8.90 8.28
CA THR A 296 -1.36 -10.08 8.89
C THR A 296 -2.39 -10.89 9.67
N ALA A 297 -3.22 -10.26 10.49
CA ALA A 297 -4.30 -10.95 11.20
C ALA A 297 -5.28 -11.61 10.23
N PHE A 298 -5.65 -10.91 9.14
CA PHE A 298 -6.46 -11.47 8.07
C PHE A 298 -5.79 -12.69 7.43
N TYR A 299 -4.46 -12.68 7.23
CA TYR A 299 -3.74 -13.85 6.71
C TYR A 299 -3.92 -15.07 7.62
N TYR A 300 -3.69 -14.94 8.93
CA TYR A 300 -3.78 -16.09 9.83
C TYR A 300 -5.20 -16.59 10.02
N GLU A 301 -6.20 -15.70 10.13
CA GLU A 301 -7.62 -16.08 10.16
C GLU A 301 -8.00 -16.89 8.90
N ARG A 302 -7.40 -16.57 7.75
CA ARG A 302 -7.62 -17.30 6.50
C ARG A 302 -6.94 -18.64 6.44
N LYS A 303 -5.68 -18.67 6.88
CA LYS A 303 -4.87 -19.88 6.90
C LYS A 303 -5.55 -20.93 7.76
N GLU A 304 -5.93 -20.56 8.98
CA GLU A 304 -6.62 -21.44 9.92
C GLU A 304 -7.95 -21.99 9.34
N ASN A 305 -8.78 -21.13 8.77
CA ASN A 305 -10.04 -21.55 8.13
C ASN A 305 -9.82 -22.46 6.90
N SER A 306 -8.73 -22.26 6.17
CA SER A 306 -8.36 -23.11 5.03
C SER A 306 -7.91 -24.49 5.52
N ASP A 307 -7.03 -24.52 6.51
CA ASP A 307 -6.46 -25.76 7.06
C ASP A 307 -7.53 -26.60 7.76
N ASN A 308 -8.46 -25.97 8.48
CA ASN A 308 -9.62 -26.64 9.10
C ASN A 308 -10.57 -27.27 8.06
N GLN A 309 -10.79 -26.61 6.92
CA GLN A 309 -11.61 -27.18 5.83
C GLN A 309 -10.92 -28.37 5.14
N LEU A 310 -9.60 -28.30 4.96
CA LEU A 310 -8.80 -29.41 4.44
C LEU A 310 -8.82 -30.61 5.40
N GLY A 311 -8.72 -30.37 6.71
CA GLY A 311 -8.86 -31.42 7.72
C GLY A 311 -10.24 -32.09 7.70
N ALA A 312 -11.32 -31.30 7.74
CA ALA A 312 -12.69 -31.83 7.75
C ALA A 312 -13.03 -32.64 6.49
N THR A 313 -12.54 -32.23 5.32
CA THR A 313 -12.73 -32.98 4.06
C THR A 313 -11.89 -34.25 3.98
N GLY A 314 -10.71 -34.27 4.60
CA GLY A 314 -9.88 -35.47 4.75
C GLY A 314 -10.54 -36.53 5.63
N TYR A 315 -11.11 -36.14 6.77
CA TYR A 315 -11.83 -37.06 7.67
C TYR A 315 -13.10 -37.63 7.04
N ALA A 316 -13.88 -36.83 6.33
CA ALA A 316 -15.09 -37.30 5.64
C ALA A 316 -14.78 -38.33 4.53
N LYS A 317 -13.59 -38.25 3.91
CA LYS A 317 -13.18 -39.19 2.86
C LYS A 317 -12.73 -40.54 3.43
N LEU A 318 -12.11 -40.53 4.62
CA LEU A 318 -11.70 -41.76 5.32
C LEU A 318 -12.91 -42.53 5.86
N SER A 319 -13.89 -41.85 6.48
CA SER A 319 -15.10 -42.52 6.98
C SER A 319 -15.91 -43.17 5.86
N SER A 320 -16.01 -42.53 4.68
CA SER A 320 -16.69 -43.10 3.52
C SER A 320 -15.97 -44.31 2.91
N THR A 321 -14.68 -44.51 3.20
CA THR A 321 -13.91 -45.64 2.69
C THR A 321 -13.98 -46.84 3.64
N GLU A 322 -14.08 -46.60 4.96
CA GLU A 322 -14.36 -47.65 5.96
C GLU A 322 -15.80 -48.19 5.86
N GLU A 323 -16.79 -47.34 5.57
CA GLU A 323 -18.18 -47.81 5.37
C GLU A 323 -18.39 -48.57 4.04
N ALA A 324 -17.50 -48.40 3.05
CA ALA A 324 -17.55 -49.13 1.77
C ALA A 324 -16.79 -50.47 1.80
N THR A 325 -16.15 -50.81 2.92
CA THR A 325 -15.41 -52.07 3.12
C THR A 325 -15.99 -52.97 4.21
N ALA A 326 -17.17 -52.63 4.75
CA ALA A 326 -18.00 -53.47 5.61
C ALA A 326 -19.20 -54.02 4.83
#